data_AF-A0AAW6RI46-F1
#
_entry.id   AF-A0AAW6RI46-F1
#
_cell.length_a   1.000
_cell.length_b   1.000
_cell.length_c   1.000
_cell.angle_alpha   90.00
_cell.angle_beta   90.00
_cell.angle_gamma   90.00
#
_symmetry.space_group_name_H-M   'P 1'
#
loop_
_entity.id
_entity.type
_entity.pdbx_description
1 polymer ?
#
loop_
_entity_poly.entity_id
_entity_poly.type
_entity_poly.pdbx_seq_one_letter_code
_entity_poly.pdbx_strand_id
1 'polypeptide(L)'
;MSARQLSREWLQGPSQGNPRKRQRMRQPLALSAAAPPPRNHVAMALAARSASNAAGKHIRQSGAQRRADKVALQKLLRRQEDA
;
A
#
# COMPACT_ATOMS: atom_id res chain seq x y z
N MET A 1 -11.72 -17.77 -51.78
CA MET A 1 -11.26 -16.45 -51.30
C MET A 1 -11.92 -16.18 -49.94
N SER A 2 -11.14 -16.12 -48.86
CA SER A 2 -11.66 -15.92 -47.50
C SER A 2 -11.82 -14.42 -47.22
N ALA A 3 -13.06 -13.97 -47.00
CA ALA A 3 -13.35 -12.59 -46.67
C ALA A 3 -12.87 -12.29 -45.24
N ARG A 4 -11.89 -11.40 -45.09
CA ARG A 4 -11.52 -10.82 -43.80
C ARG A 4 -12.75 -10.15 -43.21
N GLN A 5 -13.38 -10.78 -42.22
CA GLN A 5 -14.41 -10.16 -41.39
C GLN A 5 -13.76 -9.03 -40.59
N LEU A 6 -13.78 -7.82 -41.15
CA LEU A 6 -13.52 -6.60 -40.39
C LEU A 6 -14.63 -6.50 -39.34
N SER A 7 -14.25 -6.56 -38.07
CA SER A 7 -15.20 -6.50 -36.96
C SER A 7 -16.05 -5.23 -37.06
N ARG A 8 -17.37 -5.37 -36.88
CA ARG A 8 -18.37 -4.29 -36.92
C ARG A 8 -18.06 -3.11 -36.00
N GLU A 9 -17.12 -3.27 -35.06
CA GLU A 9 -16.67 -2.22 -34.16
C GLU A 9 -16.00 -1.05 -34.87
N TRP A 10 -15.36 -1.26 -36.03
CA TRP A 10 -14.69 -0.21 -36.80
C TRP A 10 -15.67 0.72 -37.53
N LEU A 11 -16.89 0.24 -37.80
CA LEU A 11 -17.98 1.01 -38.44
C LEU A 11 -18.74 1.90 -37.44
N GLN A 12 -18.54 1.70 -36.14
CA GLN A 12 -19.09 2.59 -35.12
C GLN A 12 -18.14 3.76 -34.97
N GLY A 13 -18.42 4.81 -35.76
CA GLY A 13 -17.68 6.06 -35.76
C GLY A 13 -17.51 6.69 -34.37
N PRO A 14 -16.73 7.77 -34.29
CA PRO A 14 -16.23 8.37 -33.04
C PRO A 14 -17.30 8.89 -32.06
N SER A 15 -18.59 8.67 -32.28
CA SER A 15 -19.68 9.00 -31.34
C SER A 15 -20.29 7.80 -30.60
N GLN A 16 -20.12 6.55 -31.07
CA GLN A 16 -20.83 5.37 -30.55
C GLN A 16 -19.92 4.32 -29.89
N GLY A 17 -18.62 4.62 -29.74
CA GLY A 17 -17.64 3.69 -29.15
C GLY A 17 -17.71 3.66 -27.62
N ASN A 18 -17.68 2.45 -27.04
CA ASN A 18 -17.68 2.21 -25.59
C ASN A 18 -16.69 3.15 -24.86
N PRO A 19 -17.15 4.04 -23.96
CA PRO A 19 -16.31 5.04 -23.32
C PRO A 19 -15.19 4.41 -22.49
N ARG A 20 -15.40 3.19 -21.96
CA ARG A 20 -14.36 2.45 -21.23
C ARG A 20 -13.21 2.00 -22.13
N LYS A 21 -13.48 1.62 -23.39
CA LYS A 21 -12.43 1.27 -24.37
C LYS A 21 -11.59 2.50 -24.71
N ARG A 22 -12.22 3.66 -24.91
CA ARG A 22 -11.50 4.93 -25.12
C ARG A 22 -10.69 5.35 -23.91
N GLN A 23 -11.26 5.22 -22.72
CA GLN A 23 -10.55 5.53 -21.49
C GLN A 23 -9.33 4.63 -21.35
N ARG A 24 -9.42 3.32 -21.65
CA ARG A 24 -8.28 2.39 -21.71
C ARG A 24 -7.24 2.79 -22.76
N MET A 25 -7.66 3.20 -23.96
CA MET A 25 -6.75 3.70 -24.99
C MET A 25 -6.06 5.02 -24.62
N ARG A 26 -6.74 5.88 -23.86
CA ARG A 26 -6.24 7.19 -23.44
C ARG A 26 -5.57 7.15 -22.06
N GLN A 27 -5.51 6.00 -21.40
CA GLN A 27 -4.71 5.90 -20.19
C GLN A 27 -3.27 6.13 -20.61
N PRO A 28 -2.59 7.19 -20.12
CA PRO A 28 -1.15 7.17 -20.18
C PRO A 28 -0.74 5.87 -19.49
N LEU A 29 0.13 5.08 -20.14
CA LEU A 29 0.94 4.10 -19.42
C LEU A 29 1.86 4.91 -18.50
N ALA A 30 1.28 5.51 -17.45
CA ALA A 30 2.01 5.80 -16.24
C ALA A 30 2.29 4.42 -15.66
N LEU A 31 3.34 3.80 -16.22
CA LEU A 31 4.15 2.85 -15.50
C LEU A 31 4.44 3.56 -14.19
N SER A 32 3.72 3.19 -13.13
CA SER A 32 4.09 3.51 -11.77
C SER A 32 5.36 2.71 -11.51
N ALA A 33 6.45 3.15 -12.15
CA ALA A 33 7.77 2.64 -11.93
C ALA A 33 8.11 3.10 -10.52
N ALA A 34 8.21 2.15 -9.60
CA ALA A 34 8.75 2.42 -8.28
C ALA A 34 10.04 3.22 -8.47
N ALA A 35 10.15 4.36 -7.78
CA ALA A 35 11.30 5.23 -7.90
C ALA A 35 12.60 4.42 -7.75
N PRO A 36 13.63 4.68 -8.57
CA PRO A 36 14.85 3.91 -8.52
C PRO A 36 15.41 3.93 -7.09
N PRO A 37 15.89 2.79 -6.57
CA PRO A 37 16.40 2.72 -5.21
C PRO A 37 17.52 3.74 -5.03
N PRO A 38 17.58 4.44 -3.88
CA PRO A 38 18.56 5.49 -3.69
C PRO A 38 19.97 4.90 -3.79
N ARG A 39 20.82 5.50 -4.63
CA ARG A 39 22.22 5.09 -4.84
C ARG A 39 23.07 5.14 -3.57
N ASN A 40 22.56 5.83 -2.55
CA ASN A 40 23.20 5.94 -1.25
C ASN A 40 22.82 4.72 -0.38
N HIS A 41 23.83 3.92 -0.01
CA HIS A 41 23.67 2.76 0.86
C HIS A 41 23.02 3.09 2.21
N VAL A 42 23.28 4.28 2.76
CA VAL A 42 22.65 4.75 4.00
C VAL A 42 21.15 4.97 3.80
N ALA A 43 20.76 5.59 2.69
CA ALA A 43 19.34 5.79 2.36
C ALA A 43 18.64 4.45 2.06
N MET A 44 19.32 3.50 1.42
CA MET A 44 18.82 2.14 1.24
C MET A 44 18.60 1.44 2.59
N ALA A 45 19.56 1.52 3.51
CA ALA A 45 19.46 0.93 4.84
C ALA A 45 18.33 1.58 5.66
N LEU A 46 18.14 2.89 5.55
CA LEU A 46 17.07 3.62 6.23
C LEU A 46 15.69 3.23 5.67
N ALA A 47 15.55 3.16 4.34
CA ALA A 47 14.33 2.71 3.69
C ALA A 47 13.99 1.23 4.00
N ALA A 48 14.99 0.34 4.02
CA ALA A 48 14.82 -1.04 4.42
C ALA A 48 14.45 -1.16 5.91
N ARG A 49 15.04 -0.33 6.78
CA ARG A 49 14.69 -0.25 8.20
C ARG A 49 13.26 0.27 8.41
N SER A 50 12.80 1.25 7.64
CA SER A 50 11.43 1.77 7.74
C SER A 50 10.40 0.81 7.13
N ALA A 51 10.74 0.14 6.02
CA ALA A 51 9.88 -0.86 5.39
C ALA A 51 9.81 -2.16 6.21
N SER A 52 10.91 -2.52 6.87
CA SER A 52 10.89 -3.62 7.83
C SER A 52 10.10 -3.19 9.06
N ASN A 53 8.92 -3.78 9.21
CA ASN A 53 8.08 -3.66 10.41
C ASN A 53 8.73 -4.27 11.69
N ALA A 54 10.03 -4.56 11.65
CA ALA A 54 10.83 -5.04 12.76
C ALA A 54 11.06 -3.95 13.82
N ALA A 55 11.16 -2.69 13.40
CA ALA A 55 11.24 -1.56 14.32
C ALA A 55 9.94 -1.44 15.14
N GLY A 56 10.06 -1.59 16.46
CA GLY A 56 8.90 -1.57 17.37
C GLY A 56 8.00 -2.80 17.29
N LYS A 57 8.44 -3.91 16.66
CA LYS A 57 7.70 -5.19 16.69
C LYS A 57 7.43 -5.62 18.14
N HIS A 58 8.41 -5.45 19.02
CA HIS A 58 8.28 -5.77 20.44
C HIS A 58 7.27 -4.86 21.15
N ILE A 59 7.07 -3.60 20.70
CA ILE A 59 6.05 -2.70 21.26
C ILE A 59 4.65 -3.19 20.86
N ARG A 60 4.49 -3.67 19.62
CA ARG A 60 3.22 -4.18 19.08
C ARG A 60 2.91 -5.63 19.48
N GLN A 61 3.81 -6.30 20.21
CA GLN A 61 3.61 -7.68 20.64
C GLN A 61 2.61 -7.75 21.81
N SER A 62 1.69 -8.71 21.75
CA SER A 62 0.71 -8.96 22.83
C SER A 62 1.37 -9.11 24.21
N GLY A 63 2.55 -9.73 24.28
CA GLY A 63 3.29 -9.86 25.53
C GLY A 63 3.78 -8.53 26.11
N ALA A 64 4.16 -7.56 25.27
CA ALA A 64 4.51 -6.22 25.73
C ALA A 64 3.29 -5.43 26.19
N GLN A 65 2.17 -5.56 25.45
CA GLN A 65 0.88 -4.98 25.87
C GLN A 65 0.47 -5.49 27.25
N ARG A 66 0.50 -6.81 27.48
CA ARG A 66 0.17 -7.41 28.79
C ARG A 66 1.05 -6.87 29.93
N ARG A 67 2.34 -6.65 29.69
CA ARG A 67 3.24 -6.07 30.71
C ARG A 67 2.87 -4.61 30.98
N ALA A 68 2.57 -3.83 29.94
CA ALA A 68 2.11 -2.45 30.09
C ALA A 68 0.81 -2.38 30.90
N ASP A 69 -0.18 -3.23 30.57
CA ASP A 69 -1.46 -3.32 31.27
C ASP A 69 -1.27 -3.72 32.74
N LYS A 70 -0.40 -4.70 33.03
CA LYS A 70 -0.09 -5.11 34.40
C LYS A 70 0.53 -3.96 35.21
N VAL A 71 1.47 -3.22 34.64
CA VAL A 71 2.08 -2.06 35.31
C VAL A 71 1.07 -0.94 35.51
N ALA A 72 0.21 -0.66 34.52
CA ALA A 72 -0.86 0.32 34.65
C ALA A 72 -1.83 -0.05 35.78
N LEU A 73 -2.24 -1.32 35.85
CA LEU A 73 -3.10 -1.84 36.93
C LEU A 73 -2.43 -1.68 38.30
N GLN A 74 -1.17 -2.07 38.44
CA GLN A 74 -0.43 -1.93 39.70
C GLN A 74 -0.31 -0.47 40.15
N LYS A 75 -0.11 0.47 39.21
CA LYS A 75 -0.08 1.90 39.54
C LYS A 75 -1.42 2.41 40.05
N LEU A 76 -2.53 1.96 39.45
CA LEU A 76 -3.87 2.32 39.91
C LEU A 76 -4.17 1.78 41.31
N LEU A 77 -3.81 0.52 41.58
CA LEU A 77 -3.99 -0.09 42.90
C LEU A 77 -3.20 0.66 43.99
N ARG A 78 -1.92 0.97 43.75
CA ARG A 78 -1.12 1.76 44.70
C ARG A 78 -1.73 3.14 44.96
N ARG A 79 -2.21 3.82 43.91
CA ARG A 79 -2.90 5.11 44.06
C ARG A 79 -4.19 4.99 44.90
N GLN A 80 -4.88 3.85 44.88
CA GLN A 80 -6.05 3.62 45.74
C GLN A 80 -5.67 3.33 47.19
N GLU A 81 -4.53 2.71 47.44
CA GLU A 81 -4.02 2.46 48.80
C GLU A 81 -3.51 3.75 49.47
N ASP A 82 -2.99 4.69 48.67
CA ASP A 82 -2.48 5.98 49.15
C ASP A 82 -3.58 7.05 49.36
N ALA A 83 -4.85 6.75 49.05
CA ALA A 83 -6.00 7.67 49.10
C ALA A 83 -6.97 7.32 50.23
#